data_AF-K0K5N4-F1
#
_entry.id   AF-K0K5N4-F1
#
_cell.length_a   1.000
_cell.length_b   1.000
_cell.length_c   1.000
_cell.angle_alpha   90.00
_cell.angle_beta   90.00
_cell.angle_gamma   90.00
#
_symmetry.space_group_name_H-M   'P 1'
#
loop_
_entity.id
_entity.type
_entity.pdbx_description
1 polymer ?
#
loop_
_entity_poly.entity_id
_entity_poly.type
_entity_poly.pdbx_seq_one_letter_code
_entity_poly.pdbx_strand_id
1 'polypeptide(L)'
;MAPCPAGDAEVRGFGVRKRRVKERMDDRTRQRQPLLDTLVGYMEARYEHLRALLERADTAGGGEVITLDGRAYERLWSRVDERRIRLGGKENVRVLDQTSGKHVNVAAAEDAAFFEWAIVEVLRHTGIRIEEALELTHLSVRQYQRPNGEIIALLVIAPSKSDRERVIPMSAELFSIAAAIIRRHTQDGRAIPLLPRYDPHERQASPAMPYLFQREIGTNQDVISPATVVNMLRRRCEELAERHPGFLTTCFTPHDFRRLFATELVNNGLPIHIGAALLGHLNLETTRGYVAVFNEDVVHHYQEFIGRRRNSRPSDEYRDVTEQEWSEFEEHFDKRKVGLGGCTRPYGTPCRHEHSCLRCPMLAINPKMLPRLDEIEEDLLARRARAERESWLGEVEGIDLTLALLRQKREETNRLARIAPVNLGIPSIQPTPATRRVRST
;
A
#
# COMPACT_ATOMS: atom_id res chain seq x y z
N MET A 1 29.88 10.78 30.70
CA MET A 1 29.36 10.41 29.36
C MET A 1 30.26 11.04 28.33
N ALA A 2 30.85 10.25 27.43
CA ALA A 2 31.62 10.82 26.32
C ALA A 2 30.66 11.60 25.40
N PRO A 3 31.01 12.82 24.95
CA PRO A 3 30.20 13.57 24.00
C PRO A 3 30.07 12.79 22.68
N CYS A 4 28.91 12.90 22.04
CA CYS A 4 28.66 12.29 20.74
C CYS A 4 29.77 12.71 19.75
N PRO A 5 30.44 11.76 19.06
CA PRO A 5 31.56 12.07 18.17
C PRO A 5 31.14 12.83 16.91
N ALA A 6 29.83 12.99 16.66
CA ALA A 6 29.30 13.78 15.56
C ALA A 6 28.89 15.18 16.05
N GLY A 7 29.45 16.23 15.45
CA GLY A 7 29.13 17.62 15.80
C GLY A 7 27.81 18.11 15.18
N ASP A 8 27.13 19.07 15.81
CA ASP A 8 25.87 19.66 15.29
C ASP A 8 25.98 20.25 13.87
N ALA A 9 27.19 20.58 13.43
CA ALA A 9 27.47 21.00 12.05
C ALA A 9 27.37 19.84 11.04
N GLU A 10 27.68 18.60 11.45
CA GLU A 10 27.67 17.41 10.59
C GLU A 10 26.25 16.82 10.44
N VAL A 11 25.38 17.04 11.43
CA VAL A 11 23.97 16.62 11.41
C VAL A 11 23.05 17.70 10.81
N ARG A 12 23.55 18.94 10.66
CA ARG A 12 22.81 20.04 10.04
C ARG A 12 22.48 19.69 8.59
N GLY A 13 21.18 19.77 8.25
CA GLY A 13 20.68 19.40 6.91
C GLY A 13 20.43 17.90 6.70
N PHE A 14 20.75 17.02 7.65
CA PHE A 14 20.41 15.59 7.57
C PHE A 14 18.91 15.37 7.37
N GLY A 15 18.07 16.08 8.13
CA GLY A 15 16.61 16.01 8.00
C GLY A 15 16.08 16.53 6.66
N VAL A 16 16.74 17.54 6.07
CA VAL A 16 16.40 18.05 4.72
C VAL A 16 16.79 17.04 3.65
N ARG A 17 17.99 16.45 3.76
CA ARG A 17 18.45 15.39 2.86
C ARG A 17 17.55 14.16 2.92
N LYS A 18 17.17 13.73 4.13
CA LYS A 18 16.24 12.60 4.34
C LYS A 18 14.88 12.86 3.70
N ARG A 19 14.33 14.08 3.85
CA ARG A 19 13.07 14.49 3.18
C ARG A 19 13.20 14.48 1.66
N ARG A 20 14.23 15.11 1.09
CA ARG A 20 14.48 15.09 -0.36
C ARG A 20 14.69 13.69 -0.93
N VAL A 21 15.34 12.80 -0.17
CA VAL A 21 15.48 11.39 -0.55
C VAL A 21 14.11 10.72 -0.61
N LYS A 22 13.26 10.91 0.42
CA LYS A 22 11.88 10.39 0.41
C LYS A 22 11.06 10.95 -0.73
N GLU A 23 11.08 12.27 -0.95
CA GLU A 23 10.36 12.91 -2.07
C GLU A 23 10.75 12.32 -3.42
N ARG A 24 12.06 12.14 -3.69
CA ARG A 24 12.52 11.48 -4.91
C ARG A 24 12.06 10.02 -5.00
N MET A 25 12.00 9.31 -3.88
CA MET A 25 11.55 7.93 -3.86
C MET A 25 10.04 7.82 -4.11
N ASP A 26 9.25 8.71 -3.53
CA ASP A 26 7.79 8.76 -3.73
C ASP A 26 7.46 9.18 -5.18
N ASP A 27 8.16 10.17 -5.72
CA ASP A 27 8.04 10.58 -7.12
C ASP A 27 8.45 9.46 -8.09
N ARG A 28 9.53 8.74 -7.77
CA ARG A 28 9.98 7.55 -8.52
C ARG A 28 8.89 6.46 -8.58
N THR A 29 8.20 6.21 -7.47
CA THR A 29 7.05 5.29 -7.40
C THR A 29 5.88 5.81 -8.23
N ARG A 30 5.50 7.09 -8.07
CA ARG A 30 4.39 7.73 -8.80
C ARG A 30 4.56 7.65 -10.32
N GLN A 31 5.77 7.87 -10.83
CA GLN A 31 6.06 7.78 -12.26
C GLN A 31 6.00 6.34 -12.79
N ARG A 32 6.34 5.33 -11.96
CA ARG A 32 6.40 3.92 -12.37
C ARG A 32 5.08 3.20 -12.27
N GLN A 33 4.23 3.58 -11.31
CA GLN A 33 2.94 2.93 -11.08
C GLN A 33 2.08 2.80 -12.35
N PRO A 34 1.83 3.86 -13.14
CA PRO A 34 1.03 3.74 -14.37
C PRO A 34 1.75 2.97 -15.50
N LEU A 35 3.07 2.77 -15.39
CA LEU A 35 3.88 2.07 -16.39
C LEU A 35 4.04 0.57 -16.09
N LEU A 36 3.65 0.12 -14.89
CA LEU A 36 3.83 -1.27 -14.45
C LEU A 36 3.09 -2.25 -15.37
N ASP A 37 1.81 -1.98 -15.67
CA ASP A 37 1.00 -2.85 -16.53
C ASP A 37 1.54 -2.92 -17.96
N THR A 38 2.13 -1.82 -18.45
CA THR A 38 2.77 -1.78 -19.76
C THR A 38 4.03 -2.66 -19.79
N LEU A 39 4.85 -2.62 -18.73
CA LEU A 39 6.03 -3.48 -18.61
C LEU A 39 5.63 -4.96 -18.54
N VAL A 40 4.66 -5.28 -17.67
CA VAL A 40 4.17 -6.65 -17.47
C VAL A 40 3.59 -7.22 -18.76
N GLY A 41 2.67 -6.49 -19.40
CA GLY A 41 2.07 -6.91 -20.66
C GLY A 41 3.09 -7.08 -21.78
N TYR A 42 4.14 -6.25 -21.83
CA TYR A 42 5.23 -6.43 -22.79
C TYR A 42 6.02 -7.73 -22.55
N MET A 43 6.33 -8.04 -21.29
CA MET A 43 7.11 -9.24 -20.94
C MET A 43 6.30 -10.51 -21.16
N GLU A 44 5.02 -10.50 -20.82
CA GLU A 44 4.07 -11.60 -21.08
C GLU A 44 3.89 -11.85 -22.59
N ALA A 45 3.54 -10.81 -23.36
CA ALA A 45 3.38 -10.94 -24.81
C ALA A 45 4.66 -11.42 -25.51
N ARG A 46 5.83 -10.97 -25.03
CA ARG A 46 7.12 -11.44 -25.52
C ARG A 46 7.34 -12.92 -25.22
N TYR A 47 7.03 -13.37 -24.01
CA TYR A 47 7.14 -14.76 -23.62
C TYR A 47 6.20 -15.65 -24.45
N GLU A 48 4.92 -15.26 -24.56
CA GLU A 48 3.93 -15.97 -25.37
C GLU A 48 4.33 -16.08 -26.84
N HIS A 49 4.80 -14.97 -27.44
CA HIS A 49 5.28 -14.96 -28.82
C HIS A 49 6.45 -15.93 -29.03
N LEU A 50 7.46 -15.89 -28.16
CA LEU A 50 8.64 -16.76 -28.30
C LEU A 50 8.32 -18.23 -28.02
N ARG A 51 7.39 -18.51 -27.10
CA ARG A 51 6.89 -19.86 -26.84
C ARG A 51 6.15 -20.42 -28.04
N ALA A 52 5.22 -19.66 -28.62
CA ALA A 52 4.49 -20.06 -29.82
C ALA A 52 5.44 -20.22 -31.03
N LEU A 53 6.44 -19.34 -31.16
CA LEU A 53 7.46 -19.46 -32.19
C LEU A 53 8.31 -20.72 -32.00
N LEU A 54 8.70 -21.03 -30.76
CA LEU A 54 9.46 -22.24 -30.45
C LEU A 54 8.66 -23.49 -30.81
N GLU A 55 7.39 -23.57 -30.41
CA GLU A 55 6.51 -24.72 -30.70
C GLU A 55 6.37 -24.98 -32.22
N ARG A 56 6.18 -23.93 -33.01
CA ARG A 56 6.11 -24.04 -34.48
C ARG A 56 7.46 -24.34 -35.12
N ALA A 57 8.54 -23.76 -34.59
CA ALA A 57 9.88 -23.94 -35.15
C ALA A 57 10.56 -25.26 -34.76
N ASP A 58 10.12 -25.91 -33.67
CA ASP A 58 10.58 -27.26 -33.27
C ASP A 58 10.08 -28.32 -34.26
N THR A 59 8.93 -28.11 -34.89
CA THR A 59 8.33 -29.06 -35.86
C THR A 59 8.63 -28.73 -37.32
N ALA A 60 9.16 -27.53 -37.61
CA ALA A 60 9.45 -27.05 -38.96
C ALA A 60 10.77 -27.62 -39.53
N GLY A 61 10.77 -27.91 -40.83
CA GLY A 61 11.96 -28.32 -41.58
C GLY A 61 12.93 -27.16 -41.83
N GLY A 62 14.20 -27.47 -42.11
CA GLY A 62 15.19 -26.46 -42.51
C GLY A 62 14.78 -25.72 -43.80
N GLY A 63 14.78 -24.38 -43.76
CA GLY A 63 14.32 -23.51 -44.85
C GLY A 63 12.81 -23.27 -44.88
N GLU A 64 12.03 -23.93 -44.01
CA GLU A 64 10.59 -23.71 -43.92
C GLU A 64 10.30 -22.32 -43.32
N VAL A 65 9.31 -21.64 -43.90
CA VAL A 65 8.88 -20.31 -43.44
C VAL A 65 7.67 -20.44 -42.52
N ILE A 66 7.83 -19.97 -41.29
CA ILE A 66 6.83 -19.95 -40.24
C ILE A 66 6.27 -18.54 -40.15
N THR A 67 4.95 -18.40 -40.22
CA THR A 67 4.28 -17.11 -39.99
C THR A 67 3.68 -17.08 -38.59
N LEU A 68 4.02 -16.07 -37.79
CA LEU A 68 3.46 -15.85 -36.45
C LEU A 68 3.27 -14.35 -36.21
N ASP A 69 2.08 -13.94 -35.77
CA ASP A 69 1.72 -12.54 -35.49
C ASP A 69 2.08 -11.56 -36.63
N GLY A 70 1.84 -11.99 -37.87
CA GLY A 70 2.15 -11.21 -39.08
C GLY A 70 3.65 -11.09 -39.42
N ARG A 71 4.53 -11.81 -38.70
CA ARG A 71 5.97 -11.89 -38.99
C ARG A 71 6.31 -13.24 -39.61
N ALA A 72 7.21 -13.19 -40.60
CA ALA A 72 7.76 -14.38 -41.24
C ALA A 72 9.14 -14.73 -40.67
N TYR A 73 9.31 -16.00 -40.31
CA TYR A 73 10.51 -16.56 -39.73
C TYR A 73 10.97 -17.76 -40.55
N GLU A 74 12.19 -17.74 -41.07
CA GLU A 74 12.74 -18.88 -41.80
C GLU A 74 13.51 -19.79 -40.86
N ARG A 75 13.17 -21.08 -40.81
CA ARG A 75 13.85 -22.06 -39.96
C ARG A 75 15.27 -22.32 -40.47
N LEU A 76 16.27 -22.02 -39.64
CA LEU A 76 17.67 -22.17 -40.00
C LEU A 76 18.20 -23.55 -39.60
N TRP A 77 18.71 -24.29 -40.57
CA TRP A 77 19.34 -25.58 -40.35
C TRP A 77 20.81 -25.53 -40.73
N SER A 78 21.71 -26.06 -39.88
CA SER A 78 23.13 -26.14 -40.19
C SER A 78 23.72 -27.52 -39.93
N ARG A 79 24.89 -27.78 -40.54
CA ARG A 79 25.69 -29.00 -40.30
C ARG A 79 26.04 -29.21 -38.82
N VAL A 80 26.05 -28.15 -38.01
CA VAL A 80 26.27 -28.26 -36.55
C VAL A 80 25.07 -28.89 -35.86
N ASP A 81 23.85 -28.60 -36.32
CA ASP A 81 22.63 -29.21 -35.80
C ASP A 81 22.60 -30.71 -36.15
N GLU A 82 22.92 -31.05 -37.40
CA GLU A 82 23.05 -32.45 -37.85
C GLU A 82 24.07 -33.24 -37.02
N ARG A 83 25.18 -32.60 -36.64
CA ARG A 83 26.20 -33.21 -35.78
C ARG A 83 25.66 -33.42 -34.36
N ARG A 84 24.93 -32.47 -33.78
CA ARG A 84 24.33 -32.60 -32.45
C ARG A 84 23.33 -33.74 -32.38
N ILE A 85 22.42 -33.82 -33.34
CA ILE A 85 21.42 -34.90 -33.42
C ILE A 85 22.11 -36.26 -33.53
N ARG A 86 23.13 -36.38 -34.40
CA ARG A 86 23.93 -37.62 -34.52
C ARG A 86 24.64 -38.04 -33.24
N LEU A 87 25.02 -37.08 -32.39
CA LEU A 87 25.64 -37.32 -31.10
C LEU A 87 24.63 -37.52 -29.96
N GLY A 88 23.32 -37.64 -30.28
CA GLY A 88 22.26 -37.86 -29.29
C GLY A 88 21.83 -36.61 -28.53
N GLY A 89 22.26 -35.41 -28.94
CA GLY A 89 21.80 -34.14 -28.38
C GLY A 89 20.61 -33.55 -29.14
N LYS A 90 19.88 -32.62 -28.51
CA LYS A 90 18.81 -31.86 -29.17
C LYS A 90 19.39 -30.71 -30.00
N GLU A 91 18.82 -30.46 -31.17
CA GLU A 91 19.16 -29.34 -32.03
C GLU A 91 18.80 -27.99 -31.40
N ASN A 92 19.51 -26.94 -31.80
CA ASN A 92 19.09 -25.58 -31.44
C ASN A 92 18.02 -25.12 -32.43
N VAL A 93 16.85 -24.75 -31.91
CA VAL A 93 15.80 -24.15 -32.72
C VAL A 93 16.18 -22.71 -33.05
N ARG A 94 16.54 -22.48 -34.31
CA ARG A 94 17.02 -21.19 -34.82
C ARG A 94 16.19 -20.73 -35.99
N VAL A 95 15.92 -19.44 -36.05
CA VAL A 95 15.19 -18.80 -37.15
C VAL A 95 15.87 -17.52 -37.61
N LEU A 96 15.66 -17.15 -38.87
CA LEU A 96 15.91 -15.82 -39.40
C LEU A 96 14.58 -15.05 -39.37
N ASP A 97 14.51 -13.98 -38.60
CA ASP A 97 13.41 -13.02 -38.70
C ASP A 97 13.56 -12.25 -40.01
N GLN A 98 12.67 -12.50 -40.97
CA GLN A 98 12.75 -11.89 -42.31
C GLN A 98 12.46 -10.38 -42.26
N THR A 99 11.79 -9.88 -41.21
CA THR A 99 11.49 -8.46 -41.06
C THR A 99 12.71 -7.70 -40.55
N SER A 100 13.39 -8.24 -39.53
CA SER A 100 14.54 -7.57 -38.91
C SER A 100 15.90 -8.01 -39.47
N GLY A 101 15.95 -9.08 -40.26
CA GLY A 101 17.18 -9.71 -40.74
C GLY A 101 18.01 -10.38 -39.63
N LYS A 102 17.47 -10.53 -38.43
CA LYS A 102 18.21 -11.04 -37.27
C LYS A 102 18.09 -12.56 -37.15
N HIS A 103 19.22 -13.19 -36.89
CA HIS A 103 19.27 -14.59 -36.45
C HIS A 103 18.86 -14.69 -34.98
N VAL A 104 17.85 -15.51 -34.70
CA VAL A 104 17.32 -15.73 -33.36
C VAL A 104 17.49 -17.20 -33.00
N ASN A 105 18.23 -17.47 -31.92
CA ASN A 105 18.13 -18.77 -31.24
C ASN A 105 16.86 -18.75 -30.40
N VAL A 106 15.79 -19.33 -30.94
CA VAL A 106 14.44 -19.26 -30.36
C VAL A 106 14.40 -19.97 -29.03
N ALA A 107 15.04 -21.14 -28.90
CA ALA A 107 15.09 -21.89 -27.65
C ALA A 107 15.74 -21.06 -26.52
N ALA A 108 16.90 -20.44 -26.79
CA ALA A 108 17.57 -19.60 -25.80
C ALA A 108 16.82 -18.28 -25.53
N ALA A 109 16.15 -17.71 -26.54
CA ALA A 109 15.38 -16.49 -26.39
C ALA A 109 14.10 -16.72 -25.56
N GLU A 110 13.42 -17.86 -25.78
CA GLU A 110 12.24 -18.29 -25.04
C GLU A 110 12.59 -18.60 -23.58
N ASP A 111 13.68 -19.33 -23.31
CA ASP A 111 14.13 -19.61 -21.94
C ASP A 111 14.43 -18.30 -21.19
N ALA A 112 15.15 -17.38 -21.82
CA ALA A 112 15.40 -16.06 -21.25
C ALA A 112 14.10 -15.27 -21.00
N ALA A 113 13.16 -15.28 -21.96
CA ALA A 113 11.88 -14.58 -21.82
C ALA A 113 11.01 -15.18 -20.72
N PHE A 114 11.02 -16.51 -20.56
CA PHE A 114 10.31 -17.21 -19.49
C PHE A 114 10.80 -16.76 -18.11
N PHE A 115 12.11 -16.80 -17.87
CA PHE A 115 12.66 -16.39 -16.57
C PHE A 115 12.55 -14.89 -16.33
N GLU A 116 12.61 -14.07 -17.37
CA GLU A 116 12.31 -12.63 -17.32
C GLU A 116 10.89 -12.35 -16.84
N TRP A 117 9.89 -12.98 -17.47
CA TRP A 117 8.49 -12.86 -17.09
C TRP A 117 8.27 -13.39 -15.66
N ALA A 118 8.75 -14.60 -15.38
CA ALA A 118 8.53 -15.28 -14.11
C ALA A 118 9.11 -14.52 -12.91
N ILE A 119 10.33 -13.96 -13.02
CA ILE A 119 10.94 -13.20 -11.92
C ILE A 119 10.19 -11.89 -11.68
N VAL A 120 9.74 -11.22 -12.74
CA VAL A 120 8.98 -9.97 -12.62
C VAL A 120 7.63 -10.20 -11.97
N GLU A 121 6.90 -11.24 -12.39
CA GLU A 121 5.62 -11.57 -11.77
C GLU A 121 5.77 -11.98 -10.31
N VAL A 122 6.78 -12.79 -9.96
CA VAL A 122 7.04 -13.14 -8.56
C VAL A 122 7.33 -11.89 -7.73
N LEU A 123 8.18 -10.98 -8.22
CA LEU A 123 8.47 -9.72 -7.51
C LEU A 123 7.23 -8.83 -7.39
N ARG A 124 6.41 -8.76 -8.44
CA ARG A 124 5.16 -7.96 -8.49
C ARG A 124 4.12 -8.48 -7.49
N HIS A 125 3.90 -9.78 -7.44
CA HIS A 125 2.87 -10.40 -6.59
C HIS A 125 3.27 -10.54 -5.12
N THR A 126 4.55 -10.40 -4.78
CA THR A 126 5.04 -10.67 -3.42
C THR A 126 5.77 -9.51 -2.76
N GLY A 127 6.33 -8.60 -3.55
CA GLY A 127 7.20 -7.53 -3.05
C GLY A 127 8.47 -8.02 -2.33
N ILE A 128 8.88 -9.28 -2.49
CA ILE A 128 10.11 -9.79 -1.89
C ILE A 128 11.36 -9.13 -2.51
N ARG A 129 12.48 -9.16 -1.79
CA ARG A 129 13.76 -8.69 -2.34
C ARG A 129 14.23 -9.63 -3.45
N ILE A 130 15.07 -9.12 -4.35
CA ILE A 130 15.62 -9.94 -5.42
C ILE A 130 16.45 -11.12 -4.89
N GLU A 131 17.22 -10.91 -3.81
CA GLU A 131 18.00 -11.97 -3.18
C GLU A 131 17.08 -13.06 -2.64
N GLU A 132 15.98 -12.68 -1.99
CA GLU A 132 14.97 -13.61 -1.47
C GLU A 132 14.26 -14.37 -2.59
N ALA A 133 13.95 -13.70 -3.71
CA ALA A 133 13.35 -14.34 -4.88
C ALA A 133 14.26 -15.41 -5.48
N LEU A 134 15.56 -15.12 -5.57
CA LEU A 134 16.57 -16.04 -6.09
C LEU A 134 16.96 -17.14 -5.09
N GLU A 135 16.58 -16.99 -3.82
CA GLU A 135 16.70 -18.01 -2.77
C GLU A 135 15.48 -18.93 -2.69
N LEU A 136 14.42 -18.66 -3.46
CA LEU A 136 13.26 -19.55 -3.51
C LEU A 136 13.64 -20.93 -4.04
N THR A 137 13.24 -21.96 -3.30
CA THR A 137 13.45 -23.36 -3.67
C THR A 137 12.10 -24.06 -3.82
N HIS A 138 12.11 -25.30 -4.31
CA HIS A 138 10.92 -26.14 -4.30
C HIS A 138 10.32 -26.30 -2.88
N LEU A 139 11.16 -26.26 -1.84
CA LEU A 139 10.74 -26.35 -0.43
C LEU A 139 10.04 -25.08 0.08
N SER A 140 10.20 -23.97 -0.64
CA SER A 140 9.50 -22.71 -0.35
C SER A 140 8.01 -22.79 -0.70
N VAL A 141 7.59 -23.72 -1.57
CA VAL A 141 6.19 -23.91 -1.93
C VAL A 141 5.55 -24.95 -1.01
N ARG A 142 4.62 -24.51 -0.16
CA ARG A 142 3.90 -25.39 0.78
C ARG A 142 2.41 -25.36 0.52
N GLN A 143 1.73 -26.46 0.85
CA GLN A 143 0.27 -26.52 0.86
C GLN A 143 -0.19 -26.57 2.31
N TYR A 144 -1.17 -25.76 2.65
CA TYR A 144 -1.84 -25.76 3.94
C TYR A 144 -3.30 -26.13 3.75
N GLN A 145 -3.69 -27.28 4.30
CA GLN A 145 -5.09 -27.69 4.32
C GLN A 145 -5.75 -27.13 5.58
N ARG A 146 -6.80 -26.35 5.38
CA ARG A 146 -7.65 -25.84 6.45
C ARG A 146 -8.54 -26.96 7.02
N PRO A 147 -9.05 -26.80 8.26
CA PRO A 147 -9.97 -27.78 8.86
C PRO A 147 -11.25 -28.03 8.05
N ASN A 148 -11.67 -27.08 7.20
CA ASN A 148 -12.81 -27.21 6.29
C ASN A 148 -12.49 -27.97 4.98
N GLY A 149 -11.24 -28.44 4.81
CA GLY A 149 -10.78 -29.15 3.60
C GLY A 149 -10.21 -28.26 2.50
N GLU A 150 -10.28 -26.93 2.63
CA GLU A 150 -9.74 -25.97 1.65
C GLU A 150 -8.21 -26.01 1.65
N ILE A 151 -7.59 -26.13 0.47
CA ILE A 151 -6.13 -26.12 0.31
C ILE A 151 -5.67 -24.74 -0.12
N ILE A 152 -4.79 -24.14 0.68
CA ILE A 152 -4.15 -22.85 0.39
C ILE A 152 -2.68 -23.10 0.10
N ALA A 153 -2.21 -22.60 -1.05
CA ALA A 153 -0.79 -22.62 -1.37
C ALA A 153 -0.08 -21.45 -0.69
N LEU A 154 1.05 -21.73 -0.05
CA LEU A 154 1.84 -20.80 0.74
C LEU A 154 3.25 -20.71 0.17
N LEU A 155 3.77 -19.51 0.04
CA LEU A 155 5.17 -19.24 -0.31
C LEU A 155 5.95 -18.86 0.96
N VAL A 156 6.88 -19.73 1.35
CA VAL A 156 7.74 -19.54 2.51
C VAL A 156 9.03 -18.86 2.08
N ILE A 157 9.27 -17.68 2.63
CA ILE A 157 10.47 -16.89 2.38
C ILE A 157 11.46 -17.12 3.53
N ALA A 158 12.62 -17.67 3.19
CA ALA A 158 13.70 -17.86 4.14
C ALA A 158 14.22 -16.50 4.66
N PRO A 159 14.71 -16.44 5.90
CA PRO A 159 15.32 -15.23 6.43
C PRO A 159 16.58 -14.88 5.64
N SER A 160 16.72 -13.59 5.31
CA SER A 160 17.93 -13.01 4.68
C SER A 160 18.53 -11.93 5.59
N LYS A 161 19.40 -11.04 5.07
CA LYS A 161 20.25 -10.02 5.73
C LYS A 161 19.70 -9.28 6.98
N SER A 162 18.40 -9.23 7.22
CA SER A 162 17.80 -8.56 8.40
C SER A 162 16.42 -9.08 8.82
N ASP A 163 15.88 -10.10 8.15
CA ASP A 163 14.44 -10.37 8.17
C ASP A 163 14.11 -11.76 8.74
N ARG A 164 12.91 -11.88 9.32
CA ARG A 164 12.37 -13.15 9.81
C ARG A 164 11.86 -14.01 8.65
N GLU A 165 11.84 -15.33 8.88
CA GLU A 165 11.03 -16.24 8.05
C GLU A 165 9.60 -15.72 8.02
N ARG A 166 9.02 -15.69 6.82
CA ARG A 166 7.66 -15.22 6.62
C ARG A 166 6.96 -16.04 5.56
N VAL A 167 5.64 -16.06 5.66
CA VAL A 167 4.79 -16.86 4.78
C VAL A 167 3.83 -15.93 4.06
N ILE A 168 3.82 -16.03 2.74
CA ILE A 168 2.95 -15.26 1.85
C ILE A 168 1.91 -16.24 1.30
N PRO A 169 0.61 -16.04 1.58
CA PRO A 169 -0.45 -16.77 0.88
C PRO A 169 -0.38 -16.47 -0.62
N MET A 170 -0.32 -17.51 -1.45
CA MET A 170 -0.26 -17.32 -2.89
C MET A 170 -1.66 -17.03 -3.45
N SER A 171 -1.76 -15.99 -4.27
CA SER A 171 -2.91 -15.83 -5.16
C SER A 171 -2.91 -16.93 -6.23
N ALA A 172 -4.02 -17.06 -6.97
CA ALA A 172 -4.10 -18.03 -8.06
C ALA A 172 -3.03 -17.76 -9.14
N GLU A 173 -2.77 -16.50 -9.44
CA GLU A 173 -1.75 -16.04 -10.39
C GLU A 173 -0.36 -16.45 -9.91
N LEU A 174 0.02 -16.09 -8.68
CA LEU A 174 1.34 -16.43 -8.13
C LEU A 174 1.56 -17.95 -8.06
N PHE A 175 0.52 -18.70 -7.71
CA PHE A 175 0.58 -20.16 -7.72
C PHE A 175 0.80 -20.71 -9.14
N SER A 176 0.11 -20.15 -10.14
CA SER A 176 0.26 -20.57 -11.54
C SER A 176 1.68 -20.35 -12.07
N ILE A 177 2.32 -19.24 -11.68
CA ILE A 177 3.71 -18.89 -12.03
C ILE A 177 4.69 -19.85 -11.35
N ALA A 178 4.55 -20.07 -10.04
CA ALA A 178 5.39 -21.02 -9.31
C ALA A 178 5.27 -22.44 -9.91
N ALA A 179 4.06 -22.87 -10.24
CA ALA A 179 3.81 -24.14 -10.88
C ALA A 179 4.40 -24.21 -12.32
N ALA A 180 4.40 -23.10 -13.07
CA ALA A 180 5.04 -23.04 -14.38
C ALA A 180 6.56 -23.20 -14.29
N ILE A 181 7.20 -22.58 -13.29
CA ILE A 181 8.64 -22.75 -13.03
C ILE A 181 8.94 -24.20 -12.64
N ILE A 182 8.18 -24.77 -11.71
CA ILE A 182 8.36 -26.17 -11.28
C ILE A 182 8.19 -27.12 -12.47
N ARG A 183 7.12 -26.98 -13.26
CA ARG A 183 6.87 -27.82 -14.45
C ARG A 183 8.00 -27.73 -15.47
N ARG A 184 8.58 -26.55 -15.68
CA ARG A 184 9.75 -26.39 -16.58
C ARG A 184 10.94 -27.19 -16.07
N HIS A 185 11.21 -27.15 -14.76
CA HIS A 185 12.29 -27.95 -14.18
C HIS A 185 11.98 -29.44 -14.14
N THR A 186 10.71 -29.85 -13.99
CA THR A 186 10.33 -31.26 -13.89
C THR A 186 9.84 -31.87 -15.20
N GLN A 187 10.10 -31.20 -16.33
CA GLN A 187 9.76 -31.71 -17.65
C GLN A 187 10.39 -33.11 -17.88
N ASP A 188 9.67 -33.98 -18.57
CA ASP A 188 10.08 -35.37 -18.84
C ASP A 188 10.33 -36.23 -17.58
N GLY A 189 9.71 -35.83 -16.45
CA GLY A 189 9.79 -36.58 -15.19
C GLY A 189 11.10 -36.38 -14.41
N ARG A 190 11.96 -35.44 -14.84
CA ARG A 190 13.21 -35.14 -14.13
C ARG A 190 12.94 -34.47 -12.78
N ALA A 191 13.82 -34.70 -11.82
CA ALA A 191 13.83 -33.94 -10.57
C ALA A 191 14.45 -32.56 -10.82
N ILE A 192 14.08 -31.56 -10.00
CA ILE A 192 14.72 -30.24 -10.02
C ILE A 192 16.19 -30.40 -9.59
N PRO A 193 17.17 -30.00 -10.43
CA PRO A 193 18.58 -30.10 -10.06
C PRO A 193 18.93 -29.38 -8.77
N LEU A 194 19.82 -29.97 -7.98
CA LEU A 194 20.34 -29.39 -6.75
C LEU A 194 21.62 -28.62 -7.06
N LEU A 195 21.59 -27.29 -6.90
CA LEU A 195 22.71 -26.42 -7.21
C LEU A 195 23.14 -25.63 -5.97
N PRO A 196 24.44 -25.40 -5.75
CA PRO A 196 24.89 -24.39 -4.81
C PRO A 196 24.67 -22.99 -5.40
N ARG A 197 24.31 -22.02 -4.56
CA ARG A 197 24.28 -20.60 -4.91
C ARG A 197 25.45 -19.89 -4.23
N TYR A 198 26.19 -19.07 -4.97
CA TYR A 198 27.19 -18.18 -4.38
C TYR A 198 26.55 -16.89 -3.86
N ASP A 199 26.69 -16.62 -2.58
CA ASP A 199 26.32 -15.32 -2.00
C ASP A 199 27.49 -14.34 -2.10
N PRO A 200 27.37 -13.24 -2.87
CA PRO A 200 28.46 -12.29 -3.06
C PRO A 200 28.77 -11.43 -1.83
N HIS A 201 27.84 -11.31 -0.88
CA HIS A 201 28.00 -10.53 0.34
C HIS A 201 28.73 -11.33 1.42
N GLU A 202 28.34 -12.59 1.59
CA GLU A 202 28.99 -13.51 2.54
C GLU A 202 30.22 -14.21 1.96
N ARG A 203 30.38 -14.14 0.63
CA ARG A 203 31.43 -14.79 -0.17
C ARG A 203 31.46 -16.31 0.04
N GLN A 204 30.29 -16.91 0.22
CA GLN A 204 30.14 -18.32 0.54
C GLN A 204 29.14 -18.98 -0.41
N ALA A 205 29.39 -20.25 -0.74
CA ALA A 205 28.45 -21.08 -1.46
C ALA A 205 27.47 -21.72 -0.47
N SER A 206 26.18 -21.67 -0.80
CA SER A 206 25.16 -22.39 -0.06
C SER A 206 25.29 -23.91 -0.27
N PRO A 207 24.68 -24.72 0.61
CA PRO A 207 24.38 -26.12 0.30
C PRO A 207 23.60 -26.23 -1.03
N ALA A 208 23.77 -27.37 -1.71
CA ALA A 208 23.05 -27.64 -2.94
C ALA A 208 21.54 -27.81 -2.66
N MET A 209 20.71 -26.99 -3.31
CA MET A 209 19.27 -26.91 -3.07
C MET A 209 18.49 -26.85 -4.39
N PRO A 210 17.20 -27.25 -4.42
CA PRO A 210 16.39 -27.23 -5.63
C PRO A 210 15.85 -25.82 -5.89
N TYR A 211 16.72 -24.91 -6.33
CA TYR A 211 16.37 -23.51 -6.58
C TYR A 211 15.39 -23.37 -7.76
N LEU A 212 14.40 -22.49 -7.61
CA LEU A 212 13.39 -22.24 -8.65
C LEU A 212 13.96 -21.41 -9.81
N PHE A 213 14.81 -20.43 -9.50
CA PHE A 213 15.43 -19.55 -10.50
C PHE A 213 16.83 -20.05 -10.89
N GLN A 214 16.87 -21.15 -11.59
CA GLN A 214 18.09 -21.72 -12.19
C GLN A 214 17.92 -21.85 -13.70
N ARG A 215 19.01 -21.74 -14.45
CA ARG A 215 18.99 -21.84 -15.92
C ARG A 215 20.22 -22.58 -16.44
N GLU A 216 20.10 -23.09 -17.65
CA GLU A 216 21.20 -23.72 -18.38
C GLU A 216 21.86 -22.69 -19.30
N ILE A 217 23.16 -22.48 -19.14
CA ILE A 217 23.98 -21.64 -20.01
C ILE A 217 25.04 -22.53 -20.65
N GLY A 218 24.80 -22.93 -21.90
CA GLY A 218 25.69 -23.86 -22.59
C GLY A 218 25.60 -25.24 -21.95
N THR A 219 26.66 -25.69 -21.29
CA THR A 219 26.70 -26.97 -20.56
C THR A 219 26.59 -26.81 -19.05
N ASN A 220 26.57 -25.57 -18.56
CA ASN A 220 26.56 -25.28 -17.13
C ASN A 220 25.14 -24.96 -16.69
N GLN A 221 24.73 -25.54 -15.57
CA GLN A 221 23.48 -25.17 -14.91
C GLN A 221 23.81 -24.36 -13.67
N ASP A 222 23.25 -23.16 -13.58
CA ASP A 222 23.54 -22.23 -12.49
C ASP A 222 22.28 -21.50 -12.03
N VAL A 223 22.30 -21.08 -10.76
CA VAL A 223 21.29 -20.18 -10.19
C VAL A 223 21.43 -18.79 -10.81
N ILE A 224 20.31 -18.18 -11.18
CA ILE A 224 20.30 -16.83 -11.76
C ILE A 224 20.83 -15.84 -10.73
N SER A 225 21.78 -14.99 -11.14
CA SER A 225 22.38 -13.98 -10.25
C SER A 225 21.57 -12.68 -10.20
N PRO A 226 21.63 -11.90 -9.10
CA PRO A 226 20.93 -10.62 -9.01
C PRO A 226 21.29 -9.65 -10.16
N ALA A 227 22.57 -9.60 -10.53
CA ALA A 227 23.05 -8.77 -11.63
C ALA A 227 22.44 -9.15 -12.98
N THR A 228 22.18 -10.44 -13.20
CA THR A 228 21.52 -10.94 -14.42
C THR A 228 20.11 -10.37 -14.54
N VAL A 229 19.31 -10.44 -13.46
CA VAL A 229 17.94 -9.92 -13.46
C VAL A 229 17.92 -8.40 -13.67
N VAL A 230 18.84 -7.66 -13.05
CA VAL A 230 18.95 -6.20 -13.25
C VAL A 230 19.25 -5.88 -14.72
N ASN A 231 20.17 -6.61 -15.35
CA ASN A 231 20.51 -6.41 -16.75
C ASN A 231 19.37 -6.83 -17.69
N MET A 232 18.65 -7.90 -17.36
CA MET A 232 17.44 -8.32 -18.09
C MET A 232 16.38 -7.21 -18.06
N LEU A 233 16.05 -6.69 -16.88
CA LEU A 233 15.09 -5.59 -16.71
C LEU A 233 15.52 -4.34 -17.46
N ARG A 234 16.79 -3.94 -17.35
CA ARG A 234 17.34 -2.78 -18.06
C ARG A 234 17.15 -2.91 -19.56
N ARG A 235 17.58 -4.04 -20.13
CA ARG A 235 17.46 -4.31 -21.58
C ARG A 235 16.00 -4.26 -22.04
N ARG A 236 15.07 -4.82 -21.26
CA ARG A 236 13.64 -4.78 -21.61
C ARG A 236 13.06 -3.37 -21.52
N CYS A 237 13.46 -2.57 -20.53
CA CYS A 237 13.06 -1.16 -20.46
C CYS A 237 13.63 -0.34 -21.64
N GLU A 238 14.88 -0.58 -22.03
CA GLU A 238 15.51 0.07 -23.19
C GLU A 238 14.78 -0.25 -24.49
N GLU A 239 14.43 -1.52 -24.73
CA GLU A 239 13.63 -1.92 -25.90
C GLU A 239 12.23 -1.32 -25.87
N LEU A 240 11.60 -1.25 -24.69
CA LEU A 240 10.27 -0.69 -24.55
C LEU A 240 10.24 0.83 -24.75
N ALA A 241 11.36 1.51 -24.45
CA ALA A 241 11.52 2.94 -24.67
C ALA A 241 11.46 3.34 -26.16
N GLU A 242 11.75 2.41 -27.08
CA GLU A 242 11.57 2.64 -28.53
C GLU A 242 10.10 2.84 -28.91
N ARG A 243 9.15 2.31 -28.12
CA ARG A 243 7.71 2.29 -28.43
C ARG A 243 6.87 3.07 -27.42
N HIS A 244 7.35 3.25 -26.21
CA HIS A 244 6.63 3.89 -25.11
C HIS A 244 7.46 5.04 -24.53
N PRO A 245 7.07 6.31 -24.77
CA PRO A 245 7.80 7.49 -24.30
C PRO A 245 8.05 7.50 -22.78
N GLY A 246 7.16 6.88 -22.00
CA GLY A 246 7.31 6.76 -20.54
C GLY A 246 8.58 6.02 -20.10
N PHE A 247 9.17 5.16 -20.95
CA PHE A 247 10.38 4.40 -20.63
C PHE A 247 11.68 5.11 -21.06
N LEU A 248 11.60 6.24 -21.77
CA LEU A 248 12.80 7.01 -22.18
C LEU A 248 13.61 7.52 -20.98
N THR A 249 12.92 7.89 -19.89
CA THR A 249 13.53 8.42 -18.66
C THR A 249 13.36 7.49 -17.46
N THR A 250 12.67 6.35 -17.65
CA THR A 250 12.21 5.51 -16.55
C THR A 250 12.53 4.05 -16.82
N CYS A 251 13.34 3.47 -15.92
CA CYS A 251 13.65 2.05 -15.91
C CYS A 251 13.24 1.44 -14.55
N PHE A 252 12.76 0.21 -14.58
CA PHE A 252 12.43 -0.55 -13.38
C PHE A 252 13.67 -1.23 -12.80
N THR A 253 13.72 -1.30 -11.48
CA THR A 253 14.68 -2.09 -10.71
C THR A 253 13.89 -3.06 -9.82
N PRO A 254 14.50 -4.17 -9.35
CA PRO A 254 13.80 -5.10 -8.46
C PRO A 254 13.18 -4.43 -7.23
N HIS A 255 13.86 -3.40 -6.70
CA HIS A 255 13.36 -2.62 -5.56
C HIS A 255 12.11 -1.79 -5.86
N ASP A 256 11.88 -1.42 -7.12
CA ASP A 256 10.68 -0.68 -7.51
C ASP A 256 9.43 -1.55 -7.37
N PHE A 257 9.49 -2.84 -7.71
CA PHE A 257 8.36 -3.77 -7.52
C PHE A 257 7.97 -3.90 -6.05
N ARG A 258 8.96 -3.98 -5.15
CA ARG A 258 8.71 -3.98 -3.70
C ARG A 258 8.01 -2.71 -3.22
N ARG A 259 8.33 -1.56 -3.78
CA ARG A 259 7.67 -0.27 -3.45
C ARG A 259 6.26 -0.19 -3.98
N LEU A 260 6.06 -0.61 -5.23
CA LEU A 260 4.77 -0.65 -5.88
C LEU A 260 3.82 -1.59 -5.12
N PHE A 261 4.28 -2.81 -4.82
CA PHE A 261 3.54 -3.77 -4.00
C PHE A 261 3.19 -3.22 -2.62
N ALA A 262 4.15 -2.62 -1.90
CA ALA A 262 3.90 -2.05 -0.58
C ALA A 262 2.87 -0.90 -0.63
N THR A 263 2.95 -0.05 -1.66
CA THR A 263 2.04 1.07 -1.88
C THR A 263 0.64 0.55 -2.21
N GLU A 264 0.54 -0.39 -3.13
CA GLU A 264 -0.73 -1.02 -3.53
C GLU A 264 -1.43 -1.72 -2.36
N LEU A 265 -0.70 -2.48 -1.53
CA LEU A 265 -1.30 -3.13 -0.36
C LEU A 265 -1.95 -2.14 0.60
N VAL A 266 -1.24 -1.05 0.92
CA VAL A 266 -1.76 -0.04 1.85
C VAL A 266 -2.90 0.75 1.21
N ASN A 267 -2.78 1.10 -0.07
CA ASN A 267 -3.79 1.80 -0.85
C ASN A 267 -5.04 0.95 -1.16
N ASN A 268 -4.97 -0.36 -0.99
CA ASN A 268 -6.13 -1.26 -1.04
C ASN A 268 -6.68 -1.56 0.37
N GLY A 269 -6.26 -0.79 1.38
CA GLY A 269 -6.81 -0.81 2.72
C GLY A 269 -6.19 -1.86 3.66
N LEU A 270 -5.09 -2.51 3.28
CA LEU A 270 -4.37 -3.39 4.19
C LEU A 270 -3.71 -2.56 5.30
N PRO A 271 -3.94 -2.87 6.59
CA PRO A 271 -3.26 -2.17 7.67
C PRO A 271 -1.74 -2.23 7.53
N ILE A 272 -1.08 -1.08 7.68
CA ILE A 272 0.37 -0.93 7.44
C ILE A 272 1.24 -1.91 8.24
N HIS A 273 0.80 -2.34 9.43
CA HIS A 273 1.52 -3.32 10.24
C HIS A 273 1.45 -4.75 9.68
N ILE A 274 0.36 -5.11 8.98
CA ILE A 274 0.24 -6.38 8.26
C ILE A 274 1.11 -6.33 7.00
N GLY A 275 1.07 -5.24 6.25
CA GLY A 275 1.96 -5.02 5.11
C GLY A 275 3.45 -5.07 5.50
N ALA A 276 3.80 -4.53 6.67
CA ALA A 276 5.14 -4.64 7.24
C ALA A 276 5.55 -6.11 7.51
N ALA A 277 4.65 -6.91 8.06
CA ALA A 277 4.89 -8.33 8.32
C ALA A 277 5.09 -9.14 7.01
N LEU A 278 4.27 -8.89 5.98
CA LEU A 278 4.40 -9.52 4.66
C LEU A 278 5.73 -9.17 3.98
N LEU A 279 6.22 -7.94 4.17
CA LEU A 279 7.50 -7.49 3.64
C LEU A 279 8.69 -7.92 4.51
N GLY A 280 8.48 -8.38 5.75
CA GLY A 280 9.55 -8.77 6.67
C GLY A 280 10.19 -7.60 7.45
N HIS A 281 9.56 -6.42 7.46
CA HIS A 281 10.11 -5.24 8.13
C HIS A 281 9.98 -5.32 9.66
N LEU A 282 11.09 -5.22 10.39
CA LEU A 282 11.12 -5.15 11.87
C LEU A 282 10.60 -3.82 12.42
N ASN A 283 10.68 -2.74 11.64
CA ASN A 283 10.27 -1.40 12.05
C ASN A 283 9.21 -0.87 11.08
N LEU A 284 8.09 -0.37 11.62
CA LEU A 284 7.02 0.25 10.83
C LEU A 284 7.49 1.50 10.06
N GLU A 285 8.50 2.22 10.56
CA GLU A 285 9.12 3.34 9.83
C GLU A 285 9.74 2.89 8.51
N THR A 286 10.26 1.66 8.45
CA THR A 286 10.77 1.07 7.21
C THR A 286 9.64 0.97 6.21
N THR A 287 8.52 0.33 6.56
CA THR A 287 7.32 0.22 5.70
C THR A 287 6.77 1.58 5.30
N ARG A 288 6.72 2.56 6.20
CA ARG A 288 6.32 3.94 5.88
C ARG A 288 7.22 4.58 4.82
N GLY A 289 8.50 4.18 4.76
CA GLY A 289 9.43 4.59 3.69
C GLY A 289 9.23 3.88 2.35
N TYR A 290 8.45 2.81 2.28
CA TYR A 290 8.08 2.11 1.04
C TYR A 290 6.72 2.55 0.48
N VAL A 291 5.80 3.01 1.35
CA VAL A 291 4.45 3.42 0.97
C VAL A 291 4.45 4.88 0.51
N ALA A 292 4.02 5.11 -0.73
CA ALA A 292 3.65 6.43 -1.21
C ALA A 292 2.14 6.62 -1.02
N VAL A 293 1.73 7.45 -0.05
CA VAL A 293 0.32 7.78 0.15
C VAL A 293 -0.03 8.95 -0.78
N PHE A 294 -0.98 8.77 -1.70
CA PHE A 294 -1.47 9.86 -2.55
C PHE A 294 -2.69 10.53 -1.91
N ASN A 295 -2.92 11.82 -2.20
CA ASN A 295 -4.01 12.58 -1.59
C ASN A 295 -5.38 12.01 -2.00
N GLU A 296 -5.49 11.54 -3.24
CA GLU A 296 -6.67 10.85 -3.74
C GLU A 296 -6.99 9.59 -2.91
N ASP A 297 -5.97 8.80 -2.55
CA ASP A 297 -6.13 7.59 -1.73
C ASP A 297 -6.61 7.92 -0.31
N VAL A 298 -6.12 9.01 0.27
CA VAL A 298 -6.56 9.46 1.61
C VAL A 298 -8.05 9.79 1.58
N VAL A 299 -8.49 10.52 0.57
CA VAL A 299 -9.91 10.90 0.40
C VAL A 299 -10.75 9.64 0.17
N HIS A 300 -10.32 8.76 -0.75
CA HIS A 300 -10.99 7.50 -1.07
C HIS A 300 -11.16 6.62 0.18
N HIS A 301 -10.07 6.33 0.89
CA HIS A 301 -10.11 5.49 2.09
C HIS A 301 -10.93 6.10 3.22
N TYR A 302 -10.89 7.43 3.38
CA TYR A 302 -11.73 8.11 4.34
C TYR A 302 -13.22 7.94 4.00
N GLN A 303 -13.58 8.12 2.72
CA GLN A 303 -14.95 7.92 2.26
C GLN A 303 -15.42 6.47 2.42
N GLU A 304 -14.59 5.48 2.07
CA GLU A 304 -14.90 4.06 2.28
C GLU A 304 -15.03 3.69 3.76
N PHE A 305 -14.18 4.25 4.62
CA PHE A 305 -14.27 4.05 6.06
C PHE A 305 -15.60 4.60 6.60
N ILE A 306 -15.98 5.81 6.19
CA ILE A 306 -17.28 6.40 6.54
C ILE A 306 -18.43 5.55 5.98
N GLY A 307 -18.35 5.11 4.72
CA GLY A 307 -19.36 4.26 4.07
C GLY A 307 -19.56 2.92 4.78
N ARG A 308 -18.48 2.19 5.09
CA ARG A 308 -18.55 0.94 5.85
C ARG A 308 -19.19 1.14 7.23
N ARG A 309 -18.83 2.22 7.92
CA ARG A 309 -19.41 2.56 9.22
C ARG A 309 -20.90 2.90 9.13
N ARG A 310 -21.33 3.55 8.04
CA ARG A 310 -22.75 3.82 7.77
C ARG A 310 -23.51 2.52 7.53
N ASN A 311 -22.95 1.59 6.76
CA ASN A 311 -23.57 0.30 6.46
C ASN A 311 -23.62 -0.66 7.66
N SER A 312 -22.65 -0.59 8.57
CA SER A 312 -22.62 -1.44 9.78
C SER A 312 -23.52 -0.92 10.90
N ARG A 313 -24.11 0.28 10.75
CA ARG A 313 -25.02 0.85 11.75
C ARG A 313 -26.44 0.33 11.53
N PRO A 314 -27.18 0.00 12.60
CA PRO A 314 -28.60 -0.36 12.48
C PRO A 314 -29.36 0.72 11.71
N SER A 315 -30.25 0.32 10.81
CA SER A 315 -31.10 1.25 10.03
C SER A 315 -31.91 2.19 10.92
N ASP A 316 -32.21 1.74 12.14
CA ASP A 316 -33.00 2.47 13.13
C ASP A 316 -32.31 3.75 13.63
N GLU A 317 -30.97 3.86 13.50
CA GLU A 317 -30.25 5.11 13.77
C GLU A 317 -30.47 6.19 12.70
N TYR A 318 -30.99 5.83 11.51
CA TYR A 318 -31.28 6.74 10.39
C TYR A 318 -32.77 6.88 10.11
N ARG A 319 -33.65 6.50 11.05
CA ARG A 319 -35.07 6.78 10.89
C ARG A 319 -35.30 8.28 10.85
N ASP A 320 -36.26 8.71 10.04
CA ASP A 320 -36.73 10.08 10.11
C ASP A 320 -37.26 10.35 11.52
N VAL A 321 -36.72 11.38 12.15
CA VAL A 321 -37.14 11.83 13.46
C VAL A 321 -38.58 12.32 13.32
N THR A 322 -39.46 11.87 14.22
CA THR A 322 -40.87 12.26 14.13
C THR A 322 -41.04 13.75 14.44
N GLU A 323 -42.11 14.37 13.96
CA GLU A 323 -42.41 15.78 14.26
C GLU A 323 -42.54 16.03 15.77
N GLN A 324 -43.03 15.03 16.52
CA GLN A 324 -43.10 15.07 17.97
C GLN A 324 -41.70 15.04 18.62
N GLU A 325 -40.81 14.16 18.17
CA GLU A 325 -39.43 14.10 18.69
C GLU A 325 -38.62 15.33 18.33
N TRP A 326 -38.86 15.91 17.15
CA TRP A 326 -38.31 17.20 16.77
C TRP A 326 -38.81 18.33 17.67
N SER A 327 -40.12 18.37 17.95
CA SER A 327 -40.70 19.35 18.86
C SER A 327 -40.16 19.20 20.28
N GLU A 328 -40.02 17.98 20.78
CA GLU A 328 -39.42 17.68 22.09
C GLU A 328 -37.93 18.06 22.14
N PHE A 329 -37.18 17.86 21.05
CA PHE A 329 -35.79 18.28 20.91
C PHE A 329 -35.66 19.81 20.91
N GLU A 330 -36.53 20.53 20.20
CA GLU A 330 -36.54 22.01 20.20
C GLU A 330 -36.93 22.57 21.56
N GLU A 331 -37.99 22.06 22.17
CA GLU A 331 -38.47 22.48 23.50
C GLU A 331 -37.40 22.22 24.58
N HIS A 332 -36.56 21.20 24.40
CA HIS A 332 -35.43 20.91 25.30
C HIS A 332 -34.37 22.01 25.32
N PHE A 333 -34.07 22.66 24.19
CA PHE A 333 -33.13 23.79 24.16
C PHE A 333 -33.71 25.02 24.87
N ASP A 334 -35.01 25.26 24.76
CA ASP A 334 -35.68 26.36 25.45
C ASP A 334 -35.76 26.14 26.96
N LYS A 335 -36.05 24.90 27.41
CA LYS A 335 -36.03 24.51 28.84
C LYS A 335 -34.64 24.61 29.49
N ARG A 336 -33.57 24.76 28.70
CA ARG A 336 -32.17 24.85 29.17
C ARG A 336 -31.58 26.25 29.15
N LYS A 337 -32.41 27.27 28.90
CA LYS A 337 -32.06 28.67 29.19
C LYS A 337 -32.01 28.85 30.72
N VAL A 338 -30.82 29.17 31.21
CA VAL A 338 -30.54 29.42 32.63
C VAL A 338 -30.16 30.88 32.82
N GLY A 339 -30.16 31.37 34.07
CA GLY A 339 -30.05 32.81 34.36
C GLY A 339 -28.85 33.55 33.76
N LEU A 340 -27.78 32.86 33.32
CA LEU A 340 -26.61 33.48 32.68
C LEU A 340 -26.44 33.13 31.19
N GLY A 341 -27.27 32.25 30.63
CA GLY A 341 -27.12 31.77 29.25
C GLY A 341 -27.78 30.42 29.00
N GLY A 342 -27.11 29.54 28.25
CA GLY A 342 -27.64 28.22 27.88
C GLY A 342 -26.80 27.08 28.45
N CYS A 343 -27.44 25.95 28.77
CA CYS A 343 -26.75 24.71 29.11
C CYS A 343 -26.52 23.84 27.87
N THR A 344 -25.25 23.59 27.51
CA THR A 344 -24.84 22.79 26.34
C THR A 344 -24.74 21.29 26.60
N ARG A 345 -25.24 20.82 27.74
CA ARG A 345 -25.22 19.39 28.07
C ARG A 345 -26.01 18.60 27.00
N PRO A 346 -25.66 17.34 26.70
CA PRO A 346 -26.41 16.51 25.77
C PRO A 346 -27.90 16.32 26.14
N TYR A 347 -28.70 16.00 25.13
CA TYR A 347 -30.09 15.56 25.27
C TYR A 347 -30.16 14.27 26.11
N GLY A 348 -31.21 14.13 26.94
CA GLY A 348 -31.42 12.94 27.79
C GLY A 348 -30.56 12.81 29.06
N THR A 349 -29.65 13.74 29.37
CA THR A 349 -28.83 13.67 30.60
C THR A 349 -29.41 14.54 31.75
N PRO A 350 -29.64 14.02 32.98
CA PRO A 350 -30.15 14.79 34.13
C PRO A 350 -29.08 15.68 34.83
N CYS A 351 -29.50 16.72 35.60
CA CYS A 351 -28.61 17.54 36.44
C CYS A 351 -28.81 17.25 37.92
N ARG A 352 -27.72 17.05 38.68
CA ARG A 352 -27.81 17.01 40.15
C ARG A 352 -27.75 18.40 40.80
N HIS A 353 -27.29 19.42 40.07
CA HIS A 353 -26.98 20.75 40.58
C HIS A 353 -27.70 21.85 39.78
N GLU A 354 -28.98 21.66 39.52
CA GLU A 354 -29.82 22.40 38.56
C GLU A 354 -29.80 23.94 38.69
N HIS A 355 -29.23 24.48 39.78
CA HIS A 355 -29.14 25.91 40.06
C HIS A 355 -27.71 26.43 40.38
N SER A 356 -26.66 25.61 40.27
CA SER A 356 -25.25 26.01 40.54
C SER A 356 -24.41 26.13 39.26
N CYS A 357 -24.94 26.81 38.24
CA CYS A 357 -24.41 26.74 36.87
C CYS A 357 -23.03 27.41 36.66
N LEU A 358 -22.63 28.38 37.48
CA LEU A 358 -21.36 29.13 37.30
C LEU A 358 -20.12 28.23 37.31
N ARG A 359 -20.13 27.17 38.12
CA ARG A 359 -19.06 26.18 38.17
C ARG A 359 -19.17 25.08 37.11
N CYS A 360 -20.28 25.05 36.36
CA CYS A 360 -20.53 23.99 35.39
C CYS A 360 -19.76 24.27 34.08
N PRO A 361 -18.96 23.32 33.57
CA PRO A 361 -18.30 23.49 32.28
C PRO A 361 -19.29 23.56 31.12
N MET A 362 -20.49 22.98 31.28
CA MET A 362 -21.55 22.98 30.25
C MET A 362 -22.36 24.29 30.20
N LEU A 363 -22.07 25.29 31.06
CA LEU A 363 -22.70 26.60 30.96
C LEU A 363 -22.01 27.44 29.88
N ALA A 364 -22.75 27.75 28.82
CA ALA A 364 -22.39 28.75 27.83
C ALA A 364 -23.06 30.08 28.20
N ILE A 365 -22.25 31.10 28.47
CA ILE A 365 -22.73 32.43 28.86
C ILE A 365 -23.28 33.15 27.62
N ASN A 366 -24.47 33.74 27.75
CA ASN A 366 -24.97 34.64 26.73
C ASN A 366 -24.17 35.95 26.80
N PRO A 367 -23.59 36.47 25.71
CA PRO A 367 -22.83 37.72 25.72
C PRO A 367 -23.57 38.91 26.35
N LYS A 368 -24.90 38.94 26.30
CA LYS A 368 -25.72 39.97 26.96
C LYS A 368 -25.63 39.95 28.49
N MET A 369 -25.16 38.85 29.08
CA MET A 369 -25.02 38.65 30.52
C MET A 369 -23.63 39.00 31.05
N LEU A 370 -22.72 39.52 30.22
CA LEU A 370 -21.39 39.99 30.66
C LEU A 370 -21.47 41.00 31.82
N PRO A 371 -22.33 42.04 31.79
CA PRO A 371 -22.46 42.96 32.93
C PRO A 371 -22.90 42.26 34.21
N ARG A 372 -23.76 41.25 34.10
CA ARG A 372 -24.23 40.47 35.25
C ARG A 372 -23.11 39.62 35.86
N LEU A 373 -22.12 39.19 35.07
CA LEU A 373 -20.94 38.51 35.62
C LEU A 373 -20.08 39.45 36.45
N ASP A 374 -19.99 40.73 36.07
CA ASP A 374 -19.23 41.73 36.82
C ASP A 374 -19.89 42.00 38.18
N GLU A 375 -21.23 42.10 38.23
CA GLU A 375 -21.99 42.21 39.49
C GLU A 375 -21.78 41.00 40.41
N ILE A 376 -21.73 39.79 39.84
CA ILE A 376 -21.50 38.56 40.62
C ILE A 376 -20.06 38.49 41.12
N GLU A 377 -19.09 38.95 40.32
CA GLU A 377 -17.69 39.03 40.75
C GLU A 377 -17.52 39.98 41.95
N GLU A 378 -18.18 41.13 41.93
CA GLU A 378 -18.16 42.10 43.02
C GLU A 378 -18.75 41.52 44.33
N ASP A 379 -19.93 40.88 44.25
CA ASP A 379 -20.55 40.21 45.40
C ASP A 379 -19.67 39.07 45.95
N LEU A 380 -19.04 38.27 45.08
CA LEU A 380 -18.13 37.22 45.50
C LEU A 380 -16.88 37.76 46.19
N LEU A 381 -16.30 38.87 45.72
CA LEU A 381 -15.15 39.51 46.37
C LEU A 381 -15.53 40.06 47.75
N ALA A 382 -16.71 40.68 47.88
CA ALA A 382 -17.20 41.16 49.18
C ALA A 382 -17.41 40.00 50.18
N ARG A 383 -17.95 38.87 49.72
CA ARG A 383 -18.13 37.66 50.55
C ARG A 383 -16.79 37.03 50.93
N ARG A 384 -15.83 36.97 50.01
CA ARG A 384 -14.48 36.48 50.27
C ARG A 384 -13.81 37.27 51.40
N ALA A 385 -13.87 38.60 51.32
CA ALA A 385 -13.29 39.48 52.34
C ALA A 385 -13.94 39.29 53.72
N ARG A 386 -15.24 38.95 53.78
CA ARG A 386 -15.92 38.59 55.02
C ARG A 386 -15.45 37.23 55.55
N ALA A 387 -15.41 36.21 54.69
CA ALA A 387 -14.94 34.88 55.05
C ALA A 387 -13.50 34.89 55.58
N GLU A 388 -12.63 35.76 55.05
CA GLU A 388 -11.27 35.96 55.58
C GLU A 388 -11.27 36.56 56.99
N ARG A 389 -12.08 37.60 57.25
CA ARG A 389 -12.18 38.21 58.59
C ARG A 389 -12.70 37.21 59.63
N GLU A 390 -13.64 36.36 59.25
CA GLU A 390 -14.26 35.35 60.13
C GLU A 390 -13.48 34.02 60.16
N SER A 391 -12.36 33.92 59.43
CA SER A 391 -11.52 32.71 59.31
C SER A 391 -12.25 31.45 58.79
N TRP A 392 -13.20 31.62 57.86
CA TRP A 392 -13.92 30.52 57.21
C TRP A 392 -13.16 29.98 56.00
N LEU A 393 -12.07 29.25 56.27
CA LEU A 393 -11.11 28.80 55.25
C LEU A 393 -11.76 28.02 54.09
N GLY A 394 -12.69 27.10 54.37
CA GLY A 394 -13.37 26.33 53.33
C GLY A 394 -14.30 27.18 52.44
N GLU A 395 -14.85 28.27 52.97
CA GLU A 395 -15.65 29.21 52.19
C GLU A 395 -14.77 30.08 51.28
N VAL A 396 -13.59 30.49 51.77
CA VAL A 396 -12.58 31.20 50.96
C VAL A 396 -12.16 30.34 49.75
N GLU A 397 -11.80 29.07 49.97
CA GLU A 397 -11.42 28.14 48.89
C GLU A 397 -12.56 27.96 47.86
N GLY A 398 -13.80 27.83 48.35
CA GLY A 398 -14.97 27.75 47.49
C GLY A 398 -15.18 29.02 46.65
N ILE A 399 -15.09 30.20 47.27
CA ILE A 399 -15.28 31.47 46.57
C ILE A 399 -14.17 31.69 45.52
N ASP A 400 -12.92 31.36 45.86
CA ASP A 400 -11.78 31.49 44.93
C ASP A 400 -11.95 30.61 43.68
N LEU A 401 -12.41 29.37 43.84
CA LEU A 401 -12.73 28.52 42.71
C LEU A 401 -13.85 29.10 41.83
N THR A 402 -14.90 29.67 42.43
CA THR A 402 -16.00 30.29 41.69
C THR A 402 -15.52 31.53 40.92
N LEU A 403 -14.69 32.38 41.54
CA LEU A 403 -14.11 33.56 40.92
C LEU A 403 -13.22 33.20 39.72
N ALA A 404 -12.38 32.18 39.86
CA ALA A 404 -11.53 31.71 38.76
C ALA A 404 -12.37 31.27 37.54
N LEU A 405 -13.40 30.45 37.78
CA LEU A 405 -14.29 29.95 36.71
C LEU A 405 -15.14 31.06 36.09
N LEU A 406 -15.59 32.03 36.90
CA LEU A 406 -16.31 33.21 36.41
C LEU A 406 -15.44 34.03 35.44
N ARG A 407 -14.21 34.35 35.84
CA ARG A 407 -13.25 35.11 35.02
C ARG A 407 -12.94 34.40 33.71
N GLN A 408 -12.69 33.10 33.77
CA GLN A 408 -12.45 32.28 32.58
C GLN A 408 -13.63 32.32 31.60
N LYS A 409 -14.86 32.15 32.11
CA LYS A 409 -16.07 32.22 31.28
C LYS A 409 -16.30 33.61 30.71
N ARG A 410 -15.98 34.68 31.44
CA ARG A 410 -16.03 36.06 30.94
C ARG A 410 -15.07 36.27 29.77
N GLU A 411 -13.82 35.84 29.91
CA GLU A 411 -12.81 35.93 28.84
C GLU A 411 -13.22 35.14 27.59
N GLU A 412 -13.70 33.92 27.77
CA GLU A 412 -14.20 33.08 26.67
C GLU A 412 -15.38 33.75 25.95
N THR A 413 -16.33 34.29 26.69
CA THR A 413 -17.51 34.97 26.13
C THR A 413 -17.12 36.22 25.36
N ASN A 414 -16.19 37.02 25.90
CA ASN A 414 -15.64 38.19 25.21
C ASN A 414 -14.89 37.81 23.92
N ARG A 415 -14.14 36.70 23.94
CA ARG A 415 -13.46 36.17 22.75
C ARG A 415 -14.47 35.75 21.67
N LEU A 416 -15.49 34.99 22.06
CA LEU A 416 -16.52 34.49 21.14
C LEU A 416 -17.41 35.61 20.59
N ALA A 417 -17.74 36.64 21.38
CA ALA A 417 -18.50 37.80 20.93
C ALA A 417 -17.81 38.61 19.83
N ARG A 418 -16.47 38.54 19.72
CA ARG A 418 -15.69 39.18 18.66
C ARG A 418 -15.70 38.39 17.35
N ILE A 419 -16.13 37.14 17.37
CA ILE A 419 -16.18 36.27 16.20
C ILE A 419 -17.60 36.39 15.63
N ALA A 420 -17.73 36.98 14.44
CA ALA A 420 -19.02 37.06 13.76
C ALA A 420 -19.51 35.63 13.41
N PRO A 421 -20.79 35.29 13.67
CA PRO A 421 -21.32 33.99 13.27
C PRO A 421 -21.27 33.88 11.74
N VAL A 422 -20.52 32.90 11.25
CA VAL A 422 -20.48 32.57 9.82
C VAL A 422 -21.75 31.77 9.51
N ASN A 423 -22.64 32.33 8.71
CA ASN A 423 -23.82 31.61 8.23
C ASN A 423 -23.39 30.63 7.13
N LEU A 424 -23.42 29.33 7.44
CA LEU A 424 -23.06 28.26 6.51
C LEU A 424 -24.22 27.81 5.61
N GLY A 425 -25.42 28.38 5.79
CA GLY A 425 -26.65 27.92 5.14
C GLY A 425 -27.11 26.55 5.65
N ILE A 426 -28.37 26.20 5.34
CA ILE A 426 -28.86 24.82 5.52
C ILE A 426 -28.44 24.04 4.27
N PRO A 427 -27.68 22.93 4.40
CA PRO A 427 -27.33 22.10 3.25
C PRO A 427 -28.61 21.58 2.58
N SER A 428 -28.81 21.90 1.30
CA SER A 428 -29.89 21.33 0.51
C SER A 428 -29.40 20.09 -0.22
N ILE A 429 -30.18 19.02 -0.16
CA ILE A 429 -29.96 17.81 -0.95
C ILE A 429 -30.59 18.09 -2.32
N GLN A 430 -29.80 18.05 -3.40
CA GLN A 430 -30.37 18.15 -4.74
C GLN A 430 -31.29 16.94 -4.97
N PRO A 431 -32.57 17.14 -5.34
CA PRO A 431 -33.45 16.02 -5.65
C PRO A 431 -32.91 15.26 -6.86
N THR A 432 -32.77 13.95 -6.69
CA THR A 432 -32.31 13.02 -7.73
C THR A 432 -33.23 13.15 -8.96
N PRO A 433 -32.70 13.36 -10.18
CA PRO A 433 -33.54 13.47 -11.36
C PRO A 433 -34.32 12.17 -11.55
N ALA A 434 -35.65 12.26 -11.55
CA ALA A 434 -36.55 11.13 -11.73
C ALA A 434 -36.23 10.41 -13.05
N THR A 435 -36.00 9.10 -12.97
CA THR A 435 -35.80 8.22 -14.10
C THR A 435 -36.96 8.34 -15.09
N ARG A 436 -36.64 8.85 -16.28
CA ARG A 436 -37.56 9.00 -17.41
C ARG A 436 -38.08 7.60 -17.78
N ARG A 437 -39.32 7.28 -17.39
CA ARG A 437 -40.01 6.06 -17.85
C ARG A 437 -40.09 6.09 -19.37
N VAL A 438 -39.35 5.19 -20.02
CA VAL A 438 -39.53 4.84 -21.42
C VAL A 438 -40.90 4.16 -21.52
N ARG A 439 -41.87 4.83 -22.17
CA ARG A 439 -43.13 4.19 -22.57
C ARG A 439 -42.83 3.29 -23.76
N SER A 440 -43.10 2.00 -23.58
CA SER A 440 -43.24 1.03 -24.66
C SER A 440 -44.56 1.26 -25.39
N THR A 441 -44.49 1.59 -26.67
CA THR A 441 -45.52 1.32 -27.70
C THR A 441 -44.80 1.01 -28.99
#